data_AF-A0AA35P9C1-F1
#
_entry.id   AF-A0AA35P9C1-F1
#
_cell.length_a   1.000
_cell.length_b   1.000
_cell.length_c   1.000
_cell.angle_alpha   90.00
_cell.angle_beta   90.00
_cell.angle_gamma   90.00
#
_symmetry.space_group_name_H-M   'P 1'
#
loop_
_entity.id
_entity.type
_entity.pdbx_description
1 polymer ?
#
loop_
_entity_poly.entity_id
_entity_poly.type
_entity_poly.pdbx_seq_one_letter_code
_entity_poly.pdbx_strand_id
1 'polypeptide(L)'
;MASLEIDTICYYRTENATLVTTTLANHSKAIQLLVPTIAKRFLAQRSLTDILMERKSISQEIKVAVDAITCQWGIKVERTEM
;
A
#
# COMPACT_ATOMS: atom_id res chain seq x y z
N MET A 1 6.20 19.62 18.93
CA MET A 1 6.38 18.41 18.10
C MET A 1 5.65 18.65 16.79
N ALA A 2 6.31 18.48 15.66
CA ALA A 2 5.62 18.49 14.37
C ALA A 2 5.05 17.08 14.13
N SER A 3 3.75 16.99 13.87
CA SER A 3 3.08 15.77 13.42
C SER A 3 2.84 15.87 11.92
N LEU A 4 3.22 14.82 11.18
CA LEU A 4 2.95 14.69 9.75
C LEU A 4 1.78 13.73 9.56
N GLU A 5 0.69 14.22 8.98
CA GLU A 5 -0.47 13.41 8.60
C GLU A 5 -0.43 13.17 7.09
N ILE A 6 -0.53 11.90 6.69
CA ILE A 6 -0.50 11.48 5.28
C ILE A 6 -1.64 10.47 5.09
N ASP A 7 -2.51 10.78 4.13
CA ASP A 7 -3.53 9.85 3.65
C ASP A 7 -2.98 9.01 2.52
N THR A 8 -3.33 7.72 2.50
CA THR A 8 -2.91 6.80 1.43
C THR A 8 -4.09 6.12 0.78
N ILE A 9 -4.15 6.17 -0.55
CA ILE A 9 -5.18 5.55 -1.39
C ILE A 9 -4.56 4.39 -2.15
N CYS A 10 -5.28 3.27 -2.26
CA CYS A 10 -4.86 2.09 -3.00
C CYS A 10 -5.95 1.65 -3.97
N TYR A 11 -5.63 1.63 -5.26
CA TYR A 11 -6.46 1.09 -6.32
C TYR A 11 -5.99 -0.33 -6.62
N TYR A 12 -6.91 -1.29 -6.52
CA TYR A 12 -6.61 -2.69 -6.74
C TYR A 12 -7.77 -3.39 -7.46
N ARG A 13 -7.48 -4.53 -8.07
CA ARG A 13 -8.47 -5.42 -8.68
C ARG A 13 -8.21 -6.87 -8.28
N THR A 14 -9.26 -7.68 -8.32
CA THR A 14 -9.14 -9.13 -8.17
C THR A 14 -8.57 -9.73 -9.45
N GLU A 15 -7.46 -10.46 -9.34
CA GLU A 15 -6.88 -11.27 -10.42
C GLU A 15 -7.29 -12.74 -10.34
N ASN A 16 -7.50 -13.27 -9.12
CA ASN A 16 -7.92 -14.65 -8.92
C ASN A 16 -9.02 -14.74 -7.85
N ALA A 17 -10.27 -14.87 -8.29
CA ALA A 17 -11.44 -14.91 -7.40
C ALA A 17 -11.41 -16.10 -6.43
N THR A 18 -10.92 -17.27 -6.87
CA THR A 18 -10.81 -18.46 -6.03
C THR A 18 -9.78 -18.24 -4.92
N LEU A 19 -8.65 -17.59 -5.22
CA LEU A 19 -7.63 -17.31 -4.23
C LEU A 19 -8.10 -16.27 -3.20
N VAL A 20 -8.82 -15.24 -3.65
CA VAL A 20 -9.40 -14.21 -2.77
C VAL A 20 -10.37 -14.81 -1.75
N THR A 21 -11.23 -15.74 -2.17
CA THR A 21 -12.26 -16.34 -1.28
C THR A 21 -11.70 -17.37 -0.32
N THR A 22 -10.58 -18.02 -0.68
CA THR A 22 -9.98 -19.10 0.11
C THR A 22 -8.91 -18.61 1.08
N THR A 23 -8.23 -17.50 0.77
CA THR A 23 -7.05 -17.05 1.53
C THR A 23 -7.43 -16.23 2.76
N LEU A 24 -8.41 -15.33 2.63
CA LEU A 24 -8.78 -14.39 3.69
C LEU A 24 -10.30 -14.19 3.75
N ALA A 25 -10.85 -14.25 4.96
CA ALA A 25 -12.27 -13.97 5.20
C ALA A 25 -12.66 -12.52 4.85
N ASN A 26 -11.73 -11.56 5.02
CA ASN A 26 -11.95 -10.15 4.67
C ASN A 26 -10.67 -9.50 4.13
N HIS A 27 -10.44 -9.67 2.82
CA HIS A 27 -9.29 -9.09 2.12
C HIS A 27 -9.33 -7.56 2.11
N SER A 28 -10.50 -6.92 2.01
CA SER A 28 -10.62 -5.45 2.05
C SER A 28 -10.09 -4.87 3.35
N LYS A 29 -10.45 -5.45 4.50
CA LYS A 29 -9.95 -5.01 5.81
C LYS A 29 -8.44 -5.24 5.92
N ALA A 30 -7.94 -6.36 5.41
CA ALA A 30 -6.50 -6.64 5.40
C ALA A 30 -5.73 -5.58 4.59
N ILE A 31 -6.23 -5.21 3.40
CA ILE A 31 -5.62 -4.16 2.56
C ILE A 31 -5.68 -2.78 3.24
N GLN A 32 -6.81 -2.43 3.86
CA GLN A 32 -6.98 -1.17 4.59
C GLN A 32 -5.98 -1.01 5.74
N LEU A 33 -5.51 -2.10 6.34
CA LEU A 33 -4.48 -2.08 7.37
C LEU A 33 -3.07 -2.18 6.79
N LEU A 34 -2.90 -2.98 5.73
CA LEU A 34 -1.61 -3.22 5.10
C LEU A 34 -1.06 -1.95 4.45
N VAL A 35 -1.86 -1.24 3.66
CA VAL A 35 -1.41 -0.08 2.88
C VAL A 35 -0.81 1.01 3.79
N PRO A 36 -1.49 1.47 4.87
CA PRO A 36 -0.90 2.44 5.79
C PRO A 36 0.33 1.90 6.53
N THR A 37 0.37 0.61 6.83
CA THR A 37 1.51 -0.02 7.52
C THR A 37 2.76 0.02 6.64
N ILE A 38 2.62 -0.34 5.36
CA ILE A 38 3.71 -0.28 4.39
C ILE A 38 4.12 1.18 4.14
N ALA A 39 3.16 2.08 3.96
CA ALA A 39 3.44 3.51 3.79
C ALA A 39 4.25 4.08 4.95
N LYS A 40 3.82 3.85 6.20
CA LYS A 40 4.55 4.27 7.41
C LYS A 40 5.97 3.72 7.44
N ARG A 41 6.18 2.46 7.04
CA ARG A 41 7.52 1.85 6.97
C ARG A 41 8.44 2.60 6.00
N PHE A 42 7.95 3.00 4.84
CA PHE A 42 8.75 3.76 3.87
C PHE A 42 8.99 5.20 4.34
N LEU A 43 7.95 5.88 4.83
CA LEU A 43 8.04 7.26 5.30
C LEU A 43 8.95 7.42 6.52
N ALA A 44 8.98 6.44 7.43
CA ALA A 44 9.83 6.46 8.62
C ALA A 44 11.34 6.45 8.32
N GLN A 45 11.74 6.09 7.10
CA GLN A 45 13.13 6.02 6.66
C GLN A 45 13.57 7.25 5.84
N ARG A 46 12.70 8.26 5.68
CA ARG A 46 12.91 9.42 4.81
C ARG A 46 12.78 10.72 5.60
N SER A 47 13.49 11.76 5.16
CA SER A 47 13.26 13.10 5.70
C SER A 47 12.00 13.74 5.11
N LEU A 48 11.44 14.75 5.77
CA LEU A 48 10.27 15.48 5.24
C LEU A 48 10.55 16.06 3.85
N THR A 49 11.75 16.59 3.63
CA THR A 49 12.17 17.14 2.33
C THR A 49 12.13 16.08 1.24
N ASP A 50 12.65 14.88 1.53
CA ASP A 50 12.64 13.77 0.56
C ASP A 50 11.21 13.33 0.25
N ILE A 51 10.34 13.26 1.27
CA ILE A 51 8.93 12.89 1.10
C ILE A 51 8.22 13.88 0.15
N LEU A 52 8.48 15.18 0.29
CA LEU A 52 7.88 16.21 -0.56
C LEU A 52 8.42 16.17 -2.00
N MET A 53 9.72 15.92 -2.17
CA MET A 53 10.38 15.93 -3.49
C MET A 53 10.16 14.64 -4.27
N GLU A 54 10.13 13.49 -3.59
CA GLU A 54 10.11 12.16 -4.21
C GLU A 54 8.76 11.44 -4.07
N ARG A 55 7.68 12.16 -3.78
CA ARG A 55 6.33 11.61 -3.53
C ARG A 55 5.91 10.53 -4.54
N LYS A 56 6.19 10.74 -5.83
CA LYS A 56 5.87 9.76 -6.89
C LYS A 56 6.71 8.48 -6.79
N SER A 57 8.01 8.61 -6.52
CA SER A 57 8.93 7.48 -6.36
C SER A 57 8.54 6.64 -5.15
N ILE A 58 8.32 7.29 -4.00
CA ILE A 58 7.92 6.61 -2.76
C ILE A 58 6.55 5.95 -2.96
N SER A 59 5.63 6.56 -3.72
CA SER A 59 4.32 5.96 -4.00
C SER A 59 4.48 4.70 -4.82
N GLN A 60 5.42 4.68 -5.77
CA GLN A 60 5.73 3.49 -6.55
C GLN A 60 6.37 2.39 -5.71
N GLU A 61 7.27 2.73 -4.78
CA GLU A 61 7.86 1.77 -3.83
C GLU A 61 6.79 1.11 -2.96
N ILE A 62 5.86 1.92 -2.41
CA ILE A 62 4.70 1.43 -1.65
C ILE A 62 3.85 0.52 -2.52
N LYS A 63 3.51 0.94 -3.75
CA LYS A 63 2.75 0.13 -4.70
C LYS A 63 3.37 -1.25 -4.86
N VAL A 64 4.67 -1.31 -5.15
CA VAL A 64 5.40 -2.57 -5.40
C VAL A 64 5.39 -3.45 -4.15
N ALA A 65 5.63 -2.87 -2.97
CA ALA A 65 5.64 -3.62 -1.72
C ALA A 65 4.26 -4.17 -1.34
N VAL A 66 3.19 -3.40 -1.53
CA VAL A 66 1.82 -3.86 -1.30
C VAL A 66 1.46 -4.96 -2.32
N ASP A 67 1.75 -4.74 -3.60
CA ASP A 67 1.45 -5.70 -4.69
C ASP A 67 2.13 -7.06 -4.47
N ALA A 68 3.37 -7.05 -3.96
CA ALA A 68 4.13 -8.27 -3.66
C ALA A 68 3.49 -9.13 -2.55
N ILE A 69 2.69 -8.51 -1.67
CA ILE A 69 1.97 -9.21 -0.60
C ILE A 69 0.59 -9.61 -1.10
N THR A 70 -0.15 -8.69 -1.72
CA THR A 70 -1.54 -8.91 -2.13
C THR A 70 -1.66 -9.89 -3.31
N CYS A 71 -0.61 -10.08 -4.11
CA CYS A 71 -0.61 -11.07 -5.18
C CYS A 71 -0.82 -12.50 -4.65
N GLN A 72 -0.35 -12.79 -3.43
CA GLN A 72 -0.57 -14.07 -2.76
C GLN A 72 -2.03 -14.28 -2.34
N TRP A 73 -2.83 -13.21 -2.37
CA TRP A 73 -4.27 -13.24 -2.08
C TRP A 73 -5.10 -13.20 -3.36
N GLY A 74 -4.47 -13.20 -4.54
CA GLY A 74 -5.15 -13.08 -5.82
C GLY A 74 -5.58 -11.65 -6.14
N ILE A 75 -4.92 -10.66 -5.56
CA ILE A 75 -5.23 -9.24 -5.71
C ILE A 75 -4.04 -8.51 -6.34
N LYS A 76 -4.33 -7.77 -7.41
CA LYS A 76 -3.38 -6.92 -8.11
C LYS A 76 -3.53 -5.48 -7.69
N VAL A 77 -2.44 -4.85 -7.26
CA VAL A 77 -2.42 -3.40 -7.04
C VAL A 77 -2.10 -2.72 -8.36
N GLU A 78 -2.96 -1.79 -8.75
CA GLU A 78 -2.80 -0.99 -9.96
C GLU A 78 -2.04 0.31 -9.65
N ARG A 79 -2.43 0.98 -8.55
CA ARG A 79 -1.87 2.27 -8.17
C ARG A 79 -1.98 2.52 -6.67
N THR A 80 -1.00 3.20 -6.11
CA THR A 80 -1.11 3.82 -4.79
C THR A 80 -0.82 5.31 -4.87
N GLU A 81 -1.52 6.09 -4.06
CA GLU A 81 -1.28 7.52 -3.89
C GLU A 81 -1.04 7.78 -2.41
N MET A 82 0.03 8.48 -2.07
CA MET A 82 0.16 9.22 -0.81
C MET A 82 -0.07 10.69 -1.09
#